data_AF-A0A821KZ52-F1
#
_entry.id   AF-A0A821KZ52-F1
#
_cell.length_a   1.000
_cell.length_b   1.000
_cell.length_c   1.000
_cell.angle_alpha   90.00
_cell.angle_beta   90.00
_cell.angle_gamma   90.00
#
_symmetry.space_group_name_H-M   'P 1'
#
loop_
_entity.id
_entity.type
_entity.pdbx_description
1 polymer ?
#
loop_
_entity_poly.entity_id
_entity_poly.type
_entity_poly.pdbx_seq_one_letter_code
_entity_poly.pdbx_strand_id
1 'polypeptide(L)'
;MYYTPTCTDGYRNGNETDIDCGGEKCSKCPNGKTCKADSDCVSEVCKSKTCQVPNCSDGVKNQDETDIDCGGKACPKCANTKIYSLVSD
;
A
#
# COMPACT_ATOMS: atom_id res chain seq x y z
N MET A 1 23.83 -3.84 -29.20
CA MET A 1 23.53 -4.54 -27.92
C MET A 1 22.12 -4.20 -27.53
N TYR A 2 21.29 -5.20 -27.23
CA TYR A 2 19.93 -4.98 -26.72
C TYR A 2 20.00 -5.00 -25.19
N TYR A 3 19.77 -3.84 -24.57
CA TYR A 3 19.65 -3.72 -23.13
C TYR A 3 18.19 -3.99 -22.76
N THR A 4 17.94 -5.05 -22.00
CA THR A 4 16.63 -5.37 -21.46
C THR A 4 16.54 -4.83 -20.03
N PRO A 5 15.65 -3.85 -19.76
CA PRO A 5 15.51 -3.29 -18.42
C PRO A 5 15.07 -4.35 -17.41
N THR A 6 15.57 -4.24 -16.18
CA THR A 6 15.22 -5.13 -15.06
C THR A 6 14.87 -4.32 -13.82
N CYS A 7 14.03 -4.87 -12.94
CA CYS A 7 13.56 -4.20 -11.71
C CYS A 7 14.64 -3.93 -10.64
N THR A 8 15.91 -4.11 -10.95
CA THR A 8 17.05 -3.98 -10.02
C THR A 8 18.31 -3.49 -10.76
N ASP A 9 18.13 -2.73 -11.85
CA ASP A 9 19.24 -2.23 -12.67
C ASP A 9 19.74 -0.84 -12.26
N GLY A 10 19.15 -0.22 -11.23
CA GLY A 10 19.56 1.07 -10.69
C GLY A 10 18.99 2.26 -11.46
N TYR A 11 18.15 2.01 -12.47
CA TYR A 11 17.48 3.06 -13.23
C TYR A 11 15.97 3.01 -12.98
N ARG A 12 15.26 4.04 -13.45
CA ARG A 12 13.81 4.05 -13.50
C ARG A 12 13.39 3.86 -14.96
N ASN A 13 13.17 2.62 -15.36
CA ASN A 13 12.91 2.23 -16.74
C ASN A 13 11.89 1.07 -16.80
N GLY A 14 11.61 0.57 -18.01
CA GLY A 14 10.72 -0.58 -18.19
C GLY A 14 9.32 -0.36 -17.59
N ASN A 15 8.98 -1.15 -16.57
CA ASN A 15 7.67 -1.11 -15.91
C ASN A 15 7.67 -0.33 -14.58
N GLU A 16 8.79 0.22 -14.18
CA GLU A 16 8.97 0.81 -12.86
C GLU A 16 8.25 2.16 -12.70
N THR A 17 7.80 2.45 -11.48
CA THR A 17 7.26 3.77 -11.12
C THR A 17 8.24 4.63 -10.34
N ASP A 18 9.21 4.02 -9.67
CA ASP A 18 10.42 4.63 -9.13
C ASP A 18 11.62 3.69 -9.37
N ILE A 19 12.85 4.15 -9.12
CA ILE A 19 14.07 3.35 -9.36
C ILE A 19 13.94 1.98 -8.66
N ASP A 20 14.03 0.90 -9.44
CA ASP A 20 14.00 -0.49 -8.99
C ASP A 20 12.71 -0.94 -8.27
N CYS A 21 11.58 -0.23 -8.46
CA CYS A 21 10.31 -0.61 -7.84
C CYS A 21 9.04 -0.09 -8.53
N GLY A 22 7.91 -0.69 -8.17
CA GLY A 22 6.57 -0.31 -8.58
C GLY A 22 6.21 -0.74 -9.99
N GLY A 23 4.96 -0.46 -10.39
CA GLY A 23 4.36 -1.03 -11.57
C GLY A 23 4.07 -2.52 -11.45
N GLU A 24 3.46 -3.09 -12.47
CA GLU A 24 2.84 -4.42 -12.39
C GLU A 24 3.83 -5.58 -12.24
N LYS A 25 5.10 -5.38 -12.64
CA LYS A 25 6.10 -6.46 -12.75
C LYS A 25 7.20 -6.40 -11.71
N CYS A 26 7.38 -5.25 -11.04
CA CYS A 26 8.44 -5.07 -10.07
C CYS A 26 7.89 -5.14 -8.64
N SER A 27 8.80 -5.29 -7.67
CA SER A 27 8.41 -5.27 -6.26
C SER A 27 7.80 -3.92 -5.91
N LYS A 28 6.83 -3.91 -5.00
CA LYS A 28 6.20 -2.68 -4.53
C LYS A 28 7.23 -1.74 -3.92
N CYS A 29 7.09 -0.45 -4.18
CA CYS A 29 7.91 0.62 -3.67
C CYS A 29 7.67 0.87 -2.17
N PRO A 30 8.74 1.13 -1.40
CA PRO A 30 8.63 1.60 -0.02
C PRO A 30 8.05 3.02 0.08
N ASN A 31 7.69 3.43 1.29
CA ASN A 31 7.17 4.75 1.59
C ASN A 31 8.12 5.87 1.10
N GLY A 32 7.55 6.97 0.60
CA GLY A 32 8.29 8.12 0.08
C GLY A 32 8.75 7.99 -1.37
N LYS A 33 8.58 6.82 -2.00
CA LYS A 33 8.89 6.61 -3.42
C LYS A 33 7.77 7.03 -4.35
N THR A 34 8.12 7.27 -5.60
CA THR A 34 7.16 7.65 -6.65
C THR A 34 6.27 6.47 -7.03
N CYS A 35 4.97 6.74 -7.14
CA CYS A 35 3.97 5.76 -7.54
C CYS A 35 2.98 6.36 -8.55
N LYS A 36 2.28 5.48 -9.27
CA LYS A 36 1.17 5.81 -10.16
C LYS A 36 -0.15 5.19 -9.69
N ALA A 37 -0.09 4.07 -9.00
CA ALA A 37 -1.22 3.33 -8.45
C ALA A 37 -0.93 2.85 -7.03
N ASP A 38 -1.97 2.57 -6.25
CA ASP A 38 -1.87 2.03 -4.89
C ASP A 38 -1.08 0.72 -4.85
N SER A 39 -1.28 -0.13 -5.87
CA SER A 39 -0.55 -1.38 -6.06
C SER A 39 0.97 -1.22 -6.16
N ASP A 40 1.44 -0.03 -6.52
CA ASP A 40 2.88 0.24 -6.60
C ASP A 40 3.51 0.38 -5.22
N CYS A 41 2.73 0.56 -4.15
CA CYS A 41 3.23 0.88 -2.82
C CYS A 41 3.07 -0.29 -1.87
N VAL A 42 4.08 -0.55 -1.04
CA VAL A 42 3.99 -1.56 0.02
C VAL A 42 2.82 -1.25 0.97
N SER A 43 2.55 0.04 1.22
CA SER A 43 1.42 0.51 2.01
C SER A 43 0.06 0.37 1.33
N GLU A 44 0.03 0.10 0.03
CA GLU A 44 -1.19 0.16 -0.79
C GLU A 44 -1.84 1.55 -0.80
N VAL A 45 -1.06 2.60 -0.54
CA VAL A 45 -1.54 3.98 -0.54
C VAL A 45 -0.61 4.85 -1.38
N CYS A 46 -1.04 5.16 -2.60
CA CYS A 46 -0.40 6.10 -3.51
C CYS A 46 -1.16 7.44 -3.53
N LYS A 47 -0.73 8.41 -2.71
CA LYS A 47 -1.31 9.76 -2.70
C LYS A 47 -0.28 10.77 -3.19
N SER A 48 -0.74 11.73 -4.00
CA SER A 48 0.13 12.77 -4.56
C SER A 48 1.38 12.21 -5.27
N LYS A 49 1.21 11.11 -6.02
CA LYS A 49 2.28 10.37 -6.72
C LYS A 49 3.39 9.84 -5.82
N THR A 50 3.13 9.71 -4.52
CA THR A 50 4.12 9.23 -3.53
C THR A 50 3.49 8.15 -2.65
N CYS A 51 4.23 7.07 -2.41
CA CYS A 51 3.82 6.03 -1.49
C CYS A 51 3.76 6.60 -0.06
N GLN A 52 2.57 6.57 0.54
CA GLN A 52 2.37 7.10 1.88
C GLN A 52 2.76 6.08 2.94
N VAL A 53 3.10 6.58 4.13
CA VAL A 53 3.24 5.73 5.31
C VAL A 53 1.85 5.19 5.67
N PRO A 54 1.70 3.85 5.85
CA PRO A 54 0.42 3.27 6.25
C PRO A 54 0.02 3.81 7.64
N ASN A 55 -1.26 4.02 7.86
CA ASN A 55 -1.78 4.39 9.17
C ASN A 55 -3.16 3.78 9.41
N CYS A 56 -3.51 3.65 10.69
CA CYS A 56 -4.71 2.97 11.17
C CYS A 56 -6.06 3.67 10.88
N SER A 57 -6.09 4.56 9.89
CA SER A 57 -7.24 5.38 9.52
C SER A 57 -7.18 5.83 8.06
N ASP A 58 -6.39 5.15 7.23
CA ASP A 58 -6.20 5.51 5.83
C ASP A 58 -7.22 4.86 4.88
N GLY A 59 -8.10 4.00 5.42
CA GLY A 59 -9.15 3.31 4.68
C GLY A 59 -8.67 2.05 3.97
N VAL A 60 -7.44 1.60 4.22
CA VAL A 60 -6.83 0.46 3.55
C VAL A 60 -6.33 -0.54 4.58
N LYS A 61 -6.72 -1.81 4.42
CA LYS A 61 -6.25 -2.89 5.31
C LYS A 61 -4.77 -3.19 5.08
N ASN A 62 -3.88 -2.53 5.81
CA ASN A 62 -2.43 -2.63 5.62
C ASN A 62 -1.65 -2.74 6.95
N GLN A 63 -0.32 -2.72 6.87
CA GLN A 63 0.60 -2.89 8.00
C GLN A 63 0.37 -4.22 8.78
N ASP A 64 -0.32 -4.20 9.92
CA ASP A 64 -0.60 -5.28 10.85
C ASP A 64 -2.08 -5.30 11.24
N GLU A 65 -2.90 -4.53 10.53
CA GLU A 65 -4.34 -4.47 10.71
C GLU A 65 -5.00 -5.84 10.46
N THR A 66 -5.89 -6.24 11.36
CA THR A 66 -6.67 -7.48 11.20
C THR A 66 -7.97 -7.24 10.44
N ASP A 67 -8.44 -6.01 10.40
CA ASP A 67 -9.57 -5.51 9.59
C ASP A 67 -9.28 -4.06 9.17
N ILE A 68 -10.01 -3.48 8.21
CA ILE A 68 -9.74 -2.11 7.71
C ILE A 68 -9.68 -1.12 8.89
N ASP A 69 -8.58 -0.39 8.99
CA ASP A 69 -8.34 0.66 10.00
C ASP A 69 -8.33 0.15 11.47
N CYS A 70 -8.19 -1.17 11.70
CA CYS A 70 -8.15 -1.70 13.06
C CYS A 70 -7.46 -3.06 13.24
N GLY A 71 -7.10 -3.33 14.50
CA GLY A 71 -6.53 -4.58 14.96
C GLY A 71 -5.01 -4.63 14.90
N GLY A 72 -4.44 -5.82 15.00
CA GLY A 72 -2.98 -5.93 15.11
C GLY A 72 -2.42 -5.42 16.44
N LYS A 73 -1.10 -5.24 16.46
CA LYS A 73 -0.33 -4.71 17.58
C LYS A 73 -0.20 -3.19 17.54
N ALA A 74 -0.13 -2.60 16.35
CA ALA A 74 0.15 -1.18 16.16
C ALA A 74 -1.10 -0.33 15.88
N CYS A 75 -2.28 -0.94 15.65
CA CYS A 75 -3.55 -0.21 15.53
C CYS A 75 -4.51 -0.45 16.69
N PRO A 76 -5.50 0.46 16.90
CA PRO A 76 -6.56 0.25 17.89
C PRO A 76 -7.28 -1.06 17.65
N LYS A 77 -7.70 -1.74 18.72
CA LYS A 77 -8.46 -2.99 18.57
C LYS A 77 -9.72 -2.74 17.75
N CYS A 78 -10.02 -3.67 16.85
CA CYS A 78 -11.29 -3.66 16.16
C CYS A 78 -12.43 -3.69 17.17
N ALA A 79 -13.42 -2.83 16.93
CA ALA A 79 -14.64 -2.85 17.70
C ALA A 79 -15.28 -4.25 17.54
N ASN A 80 -15.37 -4.98 18.65
CA ASN A 80 -16.04 -6.28 18.72
C ASN A 80 -17.55 -6.16 18.44
N THR A 81 -18.03 -4.93 18.36
CA THR A 81 -19.39 -4.56 18.09
C THR A 81 -19.70 -4.82 16.62
N LYS A 82 -20.02 -6.09 16.33
CA LYS A 82 -21.28 -6.34 15.65
C LYS A 82 -22.37 -5.69 16.49
N ILE A 83 -22.56 -4.38 16.33
CA ILE A 83 -23.87 -3.78 16.57
C ILE A 83 -24.73 -4.51 15.53
N TYR A 84 -25.48 -5.50 15.99
CA TYR A 84 -26.84 -5.67 15.52
C TYR A 84 -27.44 -4.26 15.52
N SER A 85 -27.37 -3.58 14.38
CA SER A 85 -28.10 -2.35 14.17
C SER A 85 -29.56 -2.77 14.00
N LEU A 86 -30.20 -2.98 15.15
CA LEU A 86 -31.57 -2.55 15.44
C LEU A 86 -32.61 -3.02 14.42
N VAL A 87 -33.16 -4.22 14.65
CA VAL A 87 -34.62 -4.30 14.75
C VAL A 87 -34.98 -3.51 16.01
N SER A 88 -35.39 -2.26 15.81
CA SER A 88 -36.13 -1.48 16.80
C SER A 88 -37.44 -1.13 16.14
N ASP A 89 -38.51 -1.82 16.59
CA ASP A 89 -39.94 -1.54 16.41
C ASP A 89 -40.40 -0.73 15.19
#